data_AF-A0A7L2S578-F1
#
_entry.id   AF-A0A7L2S578-F1
#
_cell.length_a   1.000
_cell.length_b   1.000
_cell.length_c   1.000
_cell.angle_alpha   90.00
_cell.angle_beta   90.00
_cell.angle_gamma   90.00
#
_symmetry.space_group_name_H-M   'P 1'
#
loop_
_entity.id
_entity.type
_entity.pdbx_description
1 polymer ?
#
loop_
_entity_poly.entity_id
_entity_poly.type
_entity_poly.pdbx_seq_one_letter_code
_entity_poly.pdbx_strand_id
1 'polypeptide(L)'
;AMHEGHVVSAQELTEFLQPLFTQNSKNLVLFLQDRLSIDDFTYFSESYGNKNPFQNQVKKLFINLLQEILQSSPSSLVLPAVDCKAIKYLLNFLQESGDWKLTNVTNLSVSQLEVNASNPNLLMVQLQPLGSGLEEISTLEAIAENNKIIGRVTMDLQERGIHFSVIYTAVRPSRISRRTGVVAELRRQLMAAEEEDSLSYPPLNVTTGNNTCILFYASNFSLKASSSVLIDLTNATFVTQSVDISASACSDSNATLSLKYTKPVSGINSLEIRFLMTNKFYEGSARKWSTLDSVEIVQDGDKFAKFNVSAISAPAEYSFHCQLVGTSNLYPARLVPSNDEAKNWDVFISKLQV
;
A
#
# COMPACT_ATOMS: atom_id res chain seq x y z
N ALA A 1 -0.34 7.62 -16.00
CA ALA A 1 -0.70 7.69 -14.57
C ALA A 1 -2.11 8.28 -14.34
N MET A 2 -3.11 8.00 -15.20
CA MET A 2 -4.44 8.65 -15.14
C MET A 2 -5.54 7.77 -14.52
N HIS A 3 -5.23 6.51 -14.18
CA HIS A 3 -6.22 5.52 -13.72
C HIS A 3 -5.85 4.82 -12.41
N GLU A 4 -4.86 5.34 -11.67
CA GLU A 4 -4.50 4.80 -10.36
C GLU A 4 -5.64 5.03 -9.35
N GLY A 5 -6.12 3.96 -8.72
CA GLY A 5 -7.18 4.00 -7.70
C GLY A 5 -8.63 3.93 -8.22
N HIS A 6 -8.85 3.76 -9.54
CA HIS A 6 -10.17 3.53 -10.13
C HIS A 6 -10.29 2.09 -10.61
N VAL A 7 -11.41 1.42 -10.30
CA VAL A 7 -11.71 0.09 -10.85
C VAL A 7 -12.53 0.29 -12.11
N VAL A 8 -11.93 -0.05 -13.25
CA VAL A 8 -12.58 0.09 -14.56
C VAL A 8 -13.76 -0.87 -14.66
N SER A 9 -14.94 -0.32 -14.86
CA SER A 9 -16.18 -1.06 -15.08
C SER A 9 -16.26 -1.66 -16.49
N ALA A 10 -17.24 -2.53 -16.74
CA ALA A 10 -17.44 -3.12 -18.06
C ALA A 10 -17.69 -2.09 -19.17
N GLN A 11 -18.47 -1.04 -18.88
CA GLN A 11 -18.78 0.02 -19.84
C GLN A 11 -17.53 0.85 -20.17
N GLU A 12 -16.81 1.30 -19.14
CA GLU A 12 -15.57 2.06 -19.33
C GLU A 12 -14.51 1.23 -20.05
N LEU A 13 -14.41 -0.08 -19.78
CA LEU A 13 -13.49 -0.97 -20.49
C LEU A 13 -13.77 -0.96 -22.00
N THR A 14 -15.05 -0.96 -22.42
CA THR A 14 -15.38 -0.89 -23.85
C THR A 14 -14.94 0.43 -24.49
N GLU A 15 -15.06 1.56 -23.79
CA GLU A 15 -14.60 2.87 -24.25
C GLU A 15 -13.07 2.91 -24.38
N PHE A 16 -12.35 2.37 -23.39
CA PHE A 16 -10.89 2.30 -23.42
C PHE A 16 -10.35 1.39 -24.53
N LEU A 17 -11.10 0.38 -24.95
CA LEU A 17 -10.72 -0.53 -26.03
C LEU A 17 -11.14 -0.02 -27.42
N GLN A 18 -12.00 1.01 -27.53
CA GLN A 18 -12.40 1.60 -28.82
C GLN A 18 -11.22 1.95 -29.74
N PRO A 19 -10.11 2.55 -29.25
CA PRO A 19 -8.97 2.89 -30.10
C PRO A 19 -8.38 1.68 -30.83
N LEU A 20 -8.43 0.47 -30.24
CA LEU A 20 -7.92 -0.76 -30.85
C LEU A 20 -8.65 -1.13 -32.14
N PHE A 21 -9.93 -0.75 -32.26
CA PHE A 21 -10.74 -1.03 -33.44
C PHE A 21 -10.62 0.06 -34.51
N THR A 22 -10.17 1.27 -34.12
CA THR A 22 -9.95 2.39 -35.04
C THR A 22 -8.54 2.39 -35.64
N GLN A 23 -7.57 1.77 -34.98
CA GLN A 23 -6.22 1.62 -35.48
C GLN A 23 -6.16 0.46 -36.49
N ASN A 24 -5.37 0.61 -37.56
CA ASN A 24 -5.27 -0.31 -38.70
C ASN A 24 -4.75 -1.74 -38.38
N SER A 25 -4.66 -2.15 -37.10
CA SER A 25 -4.24 -3.50 -36.71
C SER A 25 -5.38 -4.49 -36.91
N LYS A 26 -5.35 -5.19 -38.05
CA LYS A 26 -6.29 -6.27 -38.35
C LYS A 26 -6.14 -7.50 -37.45
N ASN A 27 -5.09 -7.61 -36.64
CA ASN A 27 -4.85 -8.80 -35.83
C ASN A 27 -4.79 -8.45 -34.34
N LEU A 28 -5.57 -9.15 -33.53
CA LEU A 28 -5.63 -8.97 -32.08
C LEU A 28 -5.22 -10.27 -31.40
N VAL A 29 -4.28 -10.20 -30.46
CA VAL A 29 -3.83 -11.32 -29.64
C VAL A 29 -4.28 -11.10 -28.20
N LEU A 30 -5.09 -12.01 -27.67
CA LEU A 30 -5.56 -12.00 -26.29
C LEU A 30 -4.84 -13.11 -25.50
N PHE A 31 -3.92 -12.71 -24.63
CA PHE A 31 -3.32 -13.59 -23.64
C PHE A 31 -4.16 -13.58 -22.36
N LEU A 32 -4.77 -14.72 -22.03
CA LEU A 32 -5.64 -14.87 -20.87
C LEU A 32 -5.03 -15.79 -19.83
N GLN A 33 -4.82 -15.26 -18.62
CA GLN A 33 -4.39 -16.02 -17.44
C GLN A 33 -5.56 -16.36 -16.52
N ASP A 34 -5.37 -17.35 -15.64
CA ASP A 34 -6.32 -17.58 -14.55
C ASP A 34 -6.34 -16.39 -13.58
N ARG A 35 -5.15 -15.94 -13.14
CA ARG A 35 -4.98 -14.89 -12.14
C ARG A 35 -3.93 -13.87 -12.56
N LEU A 36 -4.19 -12.59 -12.31
CA LEU A 36 -3.24 -11.48 -12.50
C LEU A 36 -3.53 -10.37 -11.50
N SER A 37 -2.50 -9.83 -10.86
CA SER A 37 -2.54 -8.56 -10.14
C SER A 37 -1.33 -7.71 -10.51
N ILE A 38 -1.50 -6.38 -10.50
CA ILE A 38 -0.36 -5.48 -10.65
C ILE A 38 0.64 -5.64 -9.48
N ASP A 39 0.14 -5.99 -8.30
CA ASP A 39 0.95 -6.22 -7.11
C ASP A 39 1.82 -7.48 -7.22
N ASP A 40 1.45 -8.43 -8.10
CA ASP A 40 2.27 -9.62 -8.33
C ASP A 40 3.59 -9.23 -8.99
N PHE A 41 3.60 -8.20 -9.86
CA PHE A 41 4.84 -7.69 -10.43
C PHE A 41 5.77 -7.15 -9.36
N THR A 42 5.24 -6.41 -8.38
CA THR A 42 6.03 -5.88 -7.26
C THR A 42 6.47 -7.00 -6.33
N TYR A 43 5.54 -7.86 -5.91
CA TYR A 43 5.79 -8.95 -4.96
C TYR A 43 6.84 -9.94 -5.46
N PHE A 44 6.73 -10.39 -6.71
CA PHE A 44 7.73 -11.26 -7.33
C PHE A 44 9.01 -10.52 -7.76
N SER A 45 9.01 -9.18 -7.74
CA SER A 45 10.23 -8.38 -7.93
C SER A 45 11.00 -8.10 -6.62
N GLU A 46 10.30 -8.00 -5.48
CA GLU A 46 10.83 -7.55 -4.18
C GLU A 46 11.05 -8.66 -3.14
N SER A 47 10.67 -9.92 -3.42
CA SER A 47 10.84 -11.02 -2.47
C SER A 47 12.28 -11.09 -1.94
N TYR A 48 12.41 -10.78 -0.65
CA TYR A 48 13.64 -10.63 0.11
C TYR A 48 14.54 -11.87 0.02
N GLY A 49 15.79 -11.66 -0.40
CA GLY A 49 16.88 -12.58 -0.10
C GLY A 49 17.43 -13.32 -1.32
N ASN A 50 18.77 -13.31 -1.39
CA ASN A 50 19.62 -14.04 -2.31
C ASN A 50 19.49 -15.57 -2.15
N LYS A 51 18.31 -16.14 -2.42
CA LYS A 51 18.03 -17.56 -2.25
C LYS A 51 17.47 -18.14 -3.55
N ASN A 52 18.39 -18.35 -4.49
CA ASN A 52 18.37 -19.30 -5.63
C ASN A 52 18.55 -18.61 -7.00
N PRO A 53 19.48 -19.10 -7.83
CA PRO A 53 19.71 -18.57 -9.18
C PRO A 53 18.46 -18.64 -10.07
N PHE A 54 17.56 -19.60 -9.82
CA PHE A 54 16.30 -19.73 -10.53
C PHE A 54 15.36 -18.53 -10.32
N GLN A 55 15.20 -18.06 -9.08
CA GLN A 55 14.36 -16.89 -8.78
C GLN A 55 14.88 -15.62 -9.46
N ASN A 56 16.20 -15.43 -9.51
CA ASN A 56 16.83 -14.32 -10.21
C ASN A 56 16.61 -14.39 -11.73
N GLN A 57 16.59 -15.59 -12.32
CA GLN A 57 16.26 -15.76 -13.74
C GLN A 57 14.79 -15.45 -14.04
N VAL A 58 13.86 -15.90 -13.19
CA VAL A 58 12.42 -15.60 -13.36
C VAL A 58 12.16 -14.10 -13.19
N LYS A 59 12.79 -13.45 -12.20
CA LYS A 59 12.76 -11.99 -12.01
C LYS A 59 13.21 -11.24 -13.26
N LYS A 60 14.35 -11.64 -13.84
CA LYS A 60 14.87 -11.05 -15.08
C LYS A 60 13.93 -11.28 -16.26
N LEU A 61 13.34 -12.47 -16.37
CA LEU A 61 12.44 -12.84 -17.47
C LEU A 61 11.14 -12.04 -17.46
N PHE A 62 10.55 -11.84 -16.29
CA PHE A 62 9.32 -11.06 -16.11
C PHE A 62 9.47 -9.58 -16.42
N ILE A 63 10.52 -8.96 -15.88
CA ILE A 63 10.82 -7.54 -16.11
C ILE A 63 11.11 -7.30 -17.59
N ASN A 64 11.88 -8.20 -18.21
CA ASN A 64 12.21 -8.09 -19.63
C ASN A 64 10.98 -8.20 -20.52
N LEU A 65 10.04 -9.12 -20.26
CA LEU A 65 8.85 -9.27 -21.10
C LEU A 65 7.99 -8.00 -21.12
N LEU A 66 7.70 -7.43 -19.94
CA LEU A 66 6.90 -6.22 -19.83
C LEU A 66 7.63 -5.04 -20.48
N GLN A 67 8.94 -4.92 -20.24
CA GLN A 67 9.75 -3.85 -20.80
C GLN A 67 9.89 -3.96 -22.32
N GLU A 68 10.06 -5.16 -22.87
CA GLU A 68 10.18 -5.41 -24.31
C GLU A 68 8.86 -5.16 -25.05
N ILE A 69 7.72 -5.64 -24.51
CA ILE A 69 6.41 -5.41 -25.13
C ILE A 69 6.01 -3.93 -25.05
N LEU A 70 6.29 -3.25 -23.93
CA LEU A 70 5.97 -1.83 -23.79
C LEU A 70 6.91 -0.93 -24.62
N GLN A 71 8.19 -1.26 -24.74
CA GLN A 71 9.15 -0.47 -25.53
C GLN A 71 9.01 -0.68 -27.04
N SER A 72 8.58 -1.88 -27.47
CA SER A 72 8.33 -2.17 -28.89
C SER A 72 6.99 -1.63 -29.41
N SER A 73 6.08 -1.23 -28.52
CA SER A 73 4.75 -0.77 -28.89
C SER A 73 4.70 0.75 -29.11
N PRO A 74 4.18 1.24 -30.26
CA PRO A 74 4.05 2.68 -30.52
C PRO A 74 3.00 3.37 -29.63
N SER A 75 2.10 2.60 -29.03
CA SER A 75 1.11 3.05 -28.05
C SER A 75 0.84 1.94 -27.04
N SER A 76 0.83 2.28 -25.74
CA SER A 76 0.52 1.33 -24.66
C SER A 76 -0.58 1.88 -23.75
N LEU A 77 -1.50 1.00 -23.36
CA LEU A 77 -2.54 1.27 -22.37
C LEU A 77 -2.37 0.26 -21.22
N VAL A 78 -2.21 0.77 -20.01
CA VAL A 78 -2.11 -0.04 -18.79
C VAL A 78 -3.26 0.36 -17.88
N LEU A 79 -4.17 -0.60 -17.63
CA LEU A 79 -5.29 -0.45 -16.70
C LEU A 79 -4.93 -1.16 -15.40
N PRO A 80 -4.67 -0.43 -14.30
CA PRO A 80 -4.17 -1.04 -13.06
C PRO A 80 -5.23 -1.87 -12.34
N ALA A 81 -6.52 -1.61 -12.54
CA ALA A 81 -7.60 -2.38 -11.96
C ALA A 81 -8.83 -2.44 -12.88
N VAL A 82 -9.30 -3.66 -13.16
CA VAL A 82 -10.49 -3.92 -13.98
C VAL A 82 -11.42 -4.87 -13.21
N ASP A 83 -12.73 -4.60 -13.22
CA ASP A 83 -13.70 -5.49 -12.57
C ASP A 83 -13.65 -6.90 -13.21
N CYS A 84 -13.49 -7.94 -12.39
CA CYS A 84 -13.51 -9.33 -12.85
C CYS A 84 -14.80 -9.71 -13.60
N LYS A 85 -15.93 -9.03 -13.30
CA LYS A 85 -17.18 -9.20 -14.06
C LYS A 85 -17.04 -8.66 -15.48
N ALA A 86 -16.33 -7.55 -15.68
CA ALA A 86 -16.07 -6.99 -17.01
C ALA A 86 -15.28 -7.95 -17.90
N ILE A 87 -14.27 -8.64 -17.33
CA ILE A 87 -13.45 -9.61 -18.09
C ILE A 87 -14.29 -10.78 -18.61
N LYS A 88 -15.32 -11.22 -17.88
CA LYS A 88 -16.24 -12.27 -18.38
C LYS A 88 -16.96 -11.88 -19.67
N TYR A 89 -17.20 -10.59 -19.89
CA TYR A 89 -17.86 -10.08 -21.09
C TYR A 89 -16.87 -9.67 -22.18
N LEU A 90 -15.57 -9.61 -21.88
CA LEU A 90 -14.54 -9.11 -22.80
C LEU A 90 -14.48 -9.93 -24.09
N LEU A 91 -14.45 -11.26 -24.01
CA LEU A 91 -14.35 -12.09 -25.22
C LEU A 91 -15.55 -11.90 -26.14
N ASN A 92 -16.76 -11.88 -25.56
CA ASN A 92 -18.00 -11.64 -26.33
C ASN A 92 -17.99 -10.25 -26.96
N PHE A 93 -17.57 -9.23 -26.22
CA PHE A 93 -17.44 -7.87 -26.74
C PHE A 93 -16.44 -7.78 -27.90
N LEU A 94 -15.28 -8.41 -27.79
CA LEU A 94 -14.28 -8.45 -28.86
C LEU A 94 -14.81 -9.16 -30.11
N GLN A 95 -15.65 -10.18 -29.95
CA GLN A 95 -16.28 -10.88 -31.08
C GLN A 95 -17.39 -10.06 -31.73
N GLU A 96 -18.17 -9.31 -30.96
CA GLU A 96 -19.25 -8.46 -31.48
C GLU A 96 -18.73 -7.16 -32.12
N SER A 97 -17.55 -6.68 -31.69
CA SER A 97 -16.99 -5.41 -32.16
C SER A 97 -16.37 -5.46 -33.56
N GLY A 98 -16.15 -6.66 -34.12
CA GLY A 98 -15.66 -6.81 -35.48
C GLY A 98 -15.82 -8.22 -36.03
N ASP A 99 -15.69 -8.37 -37.35
CA ASP A 99 -15.83 -9.65 -38.05
C ASP A 99 -14.57 -10.53 -37.90
N TRP A 100 -14.15 -10.82 -36.66
CA TRP A 100 -12.90 -11.53 -36.37
C TRP A 100 -13.02 -13.04 -36.60
N LYS A 101 -11.99 -13.64 -37.21
CA LYS A 101 -11.80 -15.10 -37.14
C LYS A 101 -11.17 -15.47 -35.79
N LEU A 102 -11.98 -15.94 -34.84
CA LEU A 102 -11.48 -16.45 -33.56
C LEU A 102 -10.67 -17.74 -33.76
N THR A 103 -9.44 -17.76 -33.29
CA THR A 103 -8.61 -18.96 -33.25
C THR A 103 -8.08 -19.19 -31.83
N ASN A 104 -8.49 -20.30 -31.23
CA ASN A 104 -7.99 -20.71 -29.91
C ASN A 104 -6.65 -21.42 -30.08
N VAL A 105 -5.59 -20.82 -29.53
CA VAL A 105 -4.22 -21.35 -29.60
C VAL A 105 -3.95 -22.11 -28.31
N THR A 106 -4.12 -23.44 -28.36
CA THR A 106 -3.87 -24.33 -27.22
C THR A 106 -2.53 -25.06 -27.30
N ASN A 107 -1.96 -25.17 -28.50
CA ASN A 107 -0.68 -25.83 -28.73
C ASN A 107 0.39 -24.79 -29.12
N LEU A 108 1.56 -24.93 -28.53
CA LEU A 108 2.67 -23.96 -28.40
C LEU A 108 3.39 -23.60 -29.72
N SER A 109 2.74 -23.81 -30.85
CA SER A 109 3.29 -23.63 -32.20
C SER A 109 2.32 -22.81 -33.05
N VAL A 110 2.57 -21.50 -33.14
CA VAL A 110 1.93 -20.55 -34.08
C VAL A 110 2.17 -20.95 -35.54
N SER A 111 3.13 -21.86 -35.76
CA SER A 111 3.48 -22.49 -37.03
C SER A 111 2.27 -22.98 -37.83
N GLN A 112 1.22 -23.47 -37.16
CA GLN A 112 0.01 -24.03 -37.77
C GLN A 112 -1.16 -23.04 -37.89
N LEU A 113 -0.99 -21.79 -37.44
CA LEU A 113 -2.05 -20.78 -37.53
C LEU A 113 -2.10 -20.20 -38.95
N GLU A 114 -3.18 -20.51 -39.67
CA GLU A 114 -3.59 -19.83 -40.91
C GLU A 114 -4.05 -18.40 -40.58
N VAL A 115 -3.10 -17.53 -40.22
CA VAL A 115 -3.36 -16.11 -40.02
C VAL A 115 -3.34 -15.45 -41.39
N ASN A 116 -4.52 -15.35 -42.00
CA ASN A 116 -4.66 -14.64 -43.27
C ASN A 116 -4.49 -13.14 -43.02
N ALA A 117 -3.42 -12.54 -43.56
CA ALA A 117 -3.13 -11.11 -43.41
C ALA A 117 -4.24 -10.17 -43.93
N SER A 118 -5.15 -10.68 -44.76
CA SER A 118 -6.22 -9.90 -45.38
C SER A 118 -7.45 -9.68 -44.49
N ASN A 119 -7.77 -10.65 -43.63
CA ASN A 119 -8.98 -10.65 -42.78
C ASN A 119 -8.60 -10.41 -41.31
N PRO A 120 -9.48 -9.80 -40.51
CA PRO A 120 -9.17 -9.57 -39.12
C PRO A 120 -9.19 -10.88 -38.31
N ASN A 121 -8.14 -11.11 -37.51
CA ASN A 121 -7.99 -12.35 -36.73
C ASN A 121 -7.94 -12.03 -35.23
N LEU A 122 -8.66 -12.82 -34.43
CA LEU A 122 -8.60 -12.78 -32.98
C LEU A 122 -7.94 -14.07 -32.48
N LEU A 123 -6.71 -13.98 -31.99
CA LEU A 123 -5.94 -15.10 -31.46
C LEU A 123 -6.10 -15.14 -29.95
N MET A 124 -6.82 -16.14 -29.43
CA MET A 124 -6.96 -16.36 -27.99
C MET A 124 -5.92 -17.37 -27.52
N VAL A 125 -4.99 -16.92 -26.68
CA VAL A 125 -3.94 -17.76 -26.08
C VAL A 125 -4.27 -17.93 -24.60
N GLN A 126 -4.72 -19.14 -24.24
CA GLN A 126 -4.95 -19.50 -22.84
C GLN A 126 -3.62 -19.89 -22.21
N LEU A 127 -3.17 -19.13 -21.22
CA LEU A 127 -1.93 -19.40 -20.49
C LEU A 127 -2.17 -20.43 -19.38
N GLN A 128 -1.09 -21.07 -18.93
CA GLN A 128 -1.17 -22.07 -17.88
C GLN A 128 -1.67 -21.45 -16.56
N PRO A 129 -2.55 -22.14 -15.83
CA PRO A 129 -3.07 -21.65 -14.56
C PRO A 129 -1.96 -21.59 -13.52
N LEU A 130 -1.94 -20.52 -12.73
CA LEU A 130 -1.03 -20.36 -11.60
C LEU A 130 -1.48 -21.31 -10.47
N GLY A 131 -0.57 -22.19 -10.02
CA GLY A 131 -0.87 -23.24 -9.04
C GLY A 131 -1.55 -22.73 -7.77
N SER A 132 -2.56 -23.46 -7.27
CA SER A 132 -3.21 -23.18 -5.99
C SER A 132 -2.52 -23.98 -4.87
N GLY A 133 -1.41 -23.49 -4.35
CA GLY A 133 -0.69 -24.18 -3.26
C GLY A 133 0.44 -23.36 -2.66
N LEU A 134 0.75 -23.63 -1.39
CA LEU A 134 1.68 -22.96 -0.48
C LEU A 134 3.15 -22.88 -0.95
N GLU A 135 3.46 -23.21 -2.21
CA GLU A 135 4.81 -23.25 -2.75
C GLU A 135 5.03 -22.17 -3.81
N GLU A 136 5.67 -21.07 -3.40
CA GLU A 136 6.07 -19.96 -4.27
C GLU A 136 6.89 -20.42 -5.50
N ILE A 137 7.63 -21.53 -5.38
CA ILE A 137 8.44 -22.10 -6.46
C ILE A 137 7.58 -22.57 -7.63
N SER A 138 6.47 -23.26 -7.36
CA SER A 138 5.53 -23.73 -8.39
C SER A 138 4.87 -22.59 -9.17
N THR A 139 4.61 -21.46 -8.50
CA THR A 139 4.05 -20.27 -9.15
C THR A 139 5.06 -19.57 -10.05
N LEU A 140 6.32 -19.48 -9.63
CA LEU A 140 7.40 -18.89 -10.43
C LEU A 140 7.71 -19.72 -11.69
N GLU A 141 7.69 -21.05 -11.59
CA GLU A 141 7.84 -21.95 -12.73
C GLU A 141 6.70 -21.77 -13.75
N ALA A 142 5.45 -21.74 -13.27
CA ALA A 142 4.29 -21.54 -14.14
C ALA A 142 4.38 -20.20 -14.89
N ILE A 143 4.87 -19.14 -14.24
CA ILE A 143 4.99 -17.87 -14.95
C ILE A 143 6.19 -17.84 -15.90
N ALA A 144 7.31 -18.48 -15.53
CA ALA A 144 8.45 -18.61 -16.43
C ALA A 144 8.05 -19.32 -17.74
N GLU A 145 7.25 -20.38 -17.64
CA GLU A 145 6.68 -21.05 -18.82
C GLU A 145 5.73 -20.13 -19.59
N ASN A 146 4.80 -19.46 -18.93
CA ASN A 146 3.89 -18.50 -19.59
C ASN A 146 4.66 -17.40 -20.36
N ASN A 147 5.76 -16.89 -19.80
CA ASN A 147 6.60 -15.89 -20.47
C ASN A 147 7.27 -16.45 -21.74
N LYS A 148 7.71 -17.71 -21.72
CA LYS A 148 8.23 -18.38 -22.93
C LYS A 148 7.16 -18.50 -24.01
N ILE A 149 5.91 -18.78 -23.63
CA ILE A 149 4.78 -18.87 -24.56
C ILE A 149 4.54 -17.52 -25.21
N ILE A 150 4.40 -16.46 -24.40
CA ILE A 150 4.15 -15.10 -24.89
C ILE A 150 5.27 -14.69 -25.87
N GLY A 151 6.53 -14.84 -25.45
CA GLY A 151 7.70 -14.48 -26.26
C GLY A 151 7.76 -15.23 -27.59
N ARG A 152 7.47 -16.54 -27.60
CA ARG A 152 7.42 -17.33 -28.85
C ARG A 152 6.32 -16.83 -29.77
N VAL A 153 5.11 -16.62 -29.25
CA VAL A 153 3.96 -16.17 -30.06
C VAL A 153 4.22 -14.80 -30.67
N THR A 154 4.76 -13.86 -29.89
CA THR A 154 5.07 -12.51 -30.37
C THR A 154 6.19 -12.52 -31.40
N MET A 155 7.24 -13.32 -31.18
CA MET A 155 8.36 -13.44 -32.10
C MET A 155 7.92 -14.06 -33.44
N ASP A 156 7.13 -15.14 -33.41
CA ASP A 156 6.61 -15.79 -34.62
C ASP A 156 5.73 -14.83 -35.46
N LEU A 157 4.93 -13.98 -34.82
CA LEU A 157 4.10 -12.98 -35.51
C LEU A 157 4.94 -11.84 -36.10
N GLN A 158 5.99 -11.41 -35.38
CA GLN A 158 6.94 -10.38 -35.84
C GLN A 158 7.78 -10.88 -37.03
N GLU A 159 8.30 -12.10 -36.98
CA GLU A 159 9.08 -12.71 -38.08
C GLU A 159 8.25 -12.85 -39.36
N ARG A 160 6.94 -13.07 -39.22
CA ARG A 160 5.98 -13.10 -40.35
C ARG A 160 5.58 -11.72 -40.86
N GLY A 161 6.04 -10.63 -40.24
CA GLY A 161 5.70 -9.26 -40.62
C GLY A 161 4.23 -8.91 -40.39
N ILE A 162 3.54 -9.60 -39.48
CA ILE A 162 2.13 -9.36 -39.19
C ILE A 162 2.03 -8.22 -38.17
N HIS A 163 1.29 -7.16 -38.49
CA HIS A 163 0.95 -6.14 -37.51
C HIS A 163 -0.17 -6.64 -36.59
N PHE A 164 0.10 -6.66 -35.28
CA PHE A 164 -0.84 -7.10 -34.27
C PHE A 164 -0.90 -6.15 -33.07
N SER A 165 -2.06 -6.14 -32.40
CA SER A 165 -2.25 -5.55 -31.08
C SER A 165 -2.36 -6.66 -30.04
N VAL A 166 -1.92 -6.40 -28.80
CA VAL A 166 -1.93 -7.38 -27.72
C VAL A 166 -2.77 -6.89 -26.56
N ILE A 167 -3.60 -7.77 -26.02
CA ILE A 167 -4.26 -7.62 -24.72
C ILE A 167 -3.73 -8.74 -23.81
N TYR A 168 -3.20 -8.34 -22.66
CA TYR A 168 -2.78 -9.27 -21.61
C TYR A 168 -3.65 -9.06 -20.38
N THR A 169 -4.40 -10.08 -19.97
CA THR A 169 -5.38 -9.97 -18.88
C THR A 169 -5.64 -11.32 -18.19
N ALA A 170 -6.43 -11.33 -17.12
CA ALA A 170 -6.80 -12.54 -16.39
C ALA A 170 -8.26 -12.58 -15.97
N VAL A 171 -8.77 -13.80 -15.78
CA VAL A 171 -10.16 -14.08 -15.42
C VAL A 171 -10.53 -13.56 -14.03
N ARG A 172 -9.58 -13.57 -13.10
CA ARG A 172 -9.77 -13.11 -11.72
C ARG A 172 -8.49 -12.47 -11.15
N PRO A 173 -8.59 -11.63 -10.11
CA PRO A 173 -7.41 -11.15 -9.42
C PRO A 173 -6.72 -12.29 -8.66
N SER A 174 -5.39 -12.27 -8.58
CA SER A 174 -4.61 -13.20 -7.76
C SER A 174 -4.85 -13.00 -6.27
N ARG A 175 -5.06 -11.75 -5.86
CA ARG A 175 -5.38 -11.33 -4.50
C ARG A 175 -6.75 -10.65 -4.51
N ILE A 176 -7.71 -11.26 -3.82
CA ILE A 176 -9.00 -10.61 -3.55
C ILE A 176 -8.80 -9.75 -2.31
N SER A 177 -8.78 -8.43 -2.47
CA SER A 177 -8.96 -7.53 -1.31
C SER A 177 -10.29 -7.90 -0.65
N ARG A 178 -10.25 -8.53 0.53
CA ARG A 178 -11.44 -8.85 1.32
C ARG A 178 -12.05 -7.54 1.85
N ARG A 179 -12.72 -6.79 0.98
CA ARG A 179 -13.67 -5.77 1.41
C ARG A 179 -14.91 -6.48 1.95
N THR A 180 -15.02 -6.60 3.26
CA THR A 180 -16.35 -6.70 3.89
C THR A 180 -17.15 -5.47 3.47
N GLY A 181 -18.27 -5.70 2.78
CA GLY A 181 -19.04 -4.71 2.04
C GLY A 181 -19.82 -3.69 2.87
N VAL A 182 -19.16 -2.97 3.78
CA VAL A 182 -19.78 -1.86 4.52
C VAL A 182 -18.81 -0.68 4.69
N VAL A 183 -18.07 -0.27 3.65
CA VAL A 183 -17.39 1.05 3.63
C VAL A 183 -17.24 1.54 2.19
N ALA A 184 -18.35 1.73 1.46
CA ALA A 184 -18.32 2.20 0.08
C ALA A 184 -18.28 3.74 -0.07
N GLU A 185 -18.20 4.53 1.01
CA GLU A 185 -18.41 5.98 0.91
C GLU A 185 -17.29 6.92 1.40
N LEU A 186 -16.10 6.42 1.76
CA LEU A 186 -15.01 7.31 2.17
C LEU A 186 -13.73 7.08 1.34
N ARG A 187 -13.45 8.06 0.47
CA ARG A 187 -12.24 8.19 -0.34
C ARG A 187 -11.01 8.43 0.55
N ARG A 188 -9.90 7.80 0.15
CA ARG A 188 -8.52 7.78 0.70
C ARG A 188 -8.36 6.93 1.96
N GLN A 189 -7.96 5.67 1.75
CA GLN A 189 -7.27 4.88 2.76
C GLN A 189 -5.85 4.60 2.25
N LEU A 190 -4.86 5.04 3.02
CA LEU A 190 -3.47 4.64 2.87
C LEU A 190 -3.36 3.13 3.11
N MET A 191 -2.41 2.48 2.43
CA MET A 191 -2.02 1.08 2.67
C MET A 191 -1.55 0.96 4.13
N ALA A 192 -2.45 0.64 5.06
CA ALA A 192 -2.07 0.15 6.36
C ALA A 192 -1.63 -1.30 6.16
N ALA A 193 -0.39 -1.61 6.53
CA ALA A 193 0.04 -2.99 6.66
C ALA A 193 -0.88 -3.66 7.68
N GLU A 194 -1.57 -4.73 7.27
CA GLU A 194 -2.19 -5.66 8.20
C GLU A 194 -1.05 -6.33 8.97
N GLU A 195 -0.67 -5.75 10.11
CA GLU A 195 0.20 -6.42 11.05
C GLU A 195 -0.63 -7.44 11.84
N GLU A 196 -0.14 -8.67 11.84
CA GLU A 196 -0.72 -9.81 12.51
C GLU A 196 -1.09 -9.47 13.96
N ASP A 197 -2.34 -9.82 14.26
CA ASP A 197 -3.01 -9.63 15.52
C ASP A 197 -2.34 -10.52 16.58
N SER A 198 -1.40 -9.95 17.35
CA SER A 198 -0.91 -10.58 18.57
C SER A 198 -0.73 -9.54 19.67
N LEU A 199 -1.79 -9.40 20.49
CA LEU A 199 -1.89 -8.66 21.77
C LEU A 199 -2.17 -7.15 21.65
N SER A 200 -3.38 -6.78 21.19
CA SER A 200 -3.84 -5.39 21.28
C SER A 200 -4.36 -5.08 22.70
N TYR A 201 -3.61 -4.27 23.45
CA TYR A 201 -4.08 -3.64 24.69
C TYR A 201 -4.92 -2.39 24.38
N PRO A 202 -5.87 -2.01 25.24
CA PRO A 202 -6.70 -0.84 25.00
C PRO A 202 -5.88 0.46 25.01
N PRO A 203 -6.34 1.51 24.29
CA PRO A 203 -5.75 2.83 24.39
C PRO A 203 -5.84 3.38 25.81
N LEU A 204 -4.87 4.19 26.20
CA LEU A 204 -4.92 4.98 27.42
C LEU A 204 -6.04 6.03 27.30
N ASN A 205 -6.93 6.09 28.29
CA ASN A 205 -8.06 6.99 28.32
C ASN A 205 -7.88 8.10 29.37
N VAL A 206 -8.05 9.36 28.94
CA VAL A 206 -8.10 10.51 29.85
C VAL A 206 -9.52 11.03 29.90
N THR A 207 -10.10 11.06 31.10
CA THR A 207 -11.46 11.56 31.34
C THR A 207 -11.44 12.88 32.11
N THR A 208 -12.18 13.86 31.61
CA THR A 208 -12.41 15.14 32.30
C THR A 208 -13.88 15.17 32.71
N GLY A 209 -14.17 14.92 33.99
CA GLY A 209 -15.53 14.71 34.48
C GLY A 209 -16.10 13.39 33.95
N ASN A 210 -17.26 13.44 33.28
CA ASN A 210 -17.94 12.25 32.74
C ASN A 210 -17.56 11.92 31.28
N ASN A 211 -16.76 12.75 30.63
CA ASN A 211 -16.45 12.60 29.20
C ASN A 211 -14.99 12.20 29.00
N THR A 212 -14.76 11.23 28.12
CA THR A 212 -13.41 10.93 27.61
C THR A 212 -12.97 12.05 26.68
N CYS A 213 -11.80 12.62 26.96
CA CYS A 213 -11.24 13.71 26.20
C CYS A 213 -10.11 13.25 25.27
N ILE A 214 -9.18 12.43 25.78
CA ILE A 214 -8.00 11.99 25.03
C ILE A 214 -7.98 10.46 25.03
N LEU A 215 -7.79 9.87 23.86
CA LEU A 215 -7.44 8.48 23.69
C LEU A 215 -6.04 8.44 23.10
N PHE A 216 -5.13 7.74 23.76
CA PHE A 216 -3.73 7.67 23.33
C PHE A 216 -3.32 6.22 23.17
N TYR A 217 -2.74 5.87 22.03
CA TYR A 217 -2.29 4.51 21.73
C TYR A 217 -0.94 4.52 21.01
N ALA A 218 -0.09 3.56 21.37
CA ALA A 218 1.12 3.23 20.63
C ALA A 218 1.49 1.76 20.86
N SER A 219 2.05 1.12 19.83
CA SER A 219 2.60 -0.25 19.93
C SER A 219 3.98 -0.29 20.59
N ASN A 220 4.74 0.79 20.46
CA ASN A 220 6.01 0.98 21.13
C ASN A 220 6.08 2.44 21.57
N PHE A 221 6.41 2.66 22.83
CA PHE A 221 6.71 3.98 23.36
C PHE A 221 8.01 3.90 24.17
N SER A 222 9.11 4.32 23.55
CA SER A 222 10.43 4.28 24.15
C SER A 222 11.20 5.57 23.94
N LEU A 223 12.07 5.86 24.89
CA LEU A 223 12.96 7.02 24.88
C LEU A 223 14.38 6.58 25.13
N LYS A 224 15.34 7.33 24.61
CA LYS A 224 16.76 7.13 24.90
C LYS A 224 17.34 8.45 25.39
N ALA A 225 17.84 8.44 26.62
CA ALA A 225 18.58 9.58 27.19
C ALA A 225 20.06 9.54 26.77
N SER A 226 20.77 10.68 26.84
CA SER A 226 22.20 10.82 26.46
C SER A 226 23.14 9.77 27.06
N SER A 227 22.82 9.20 28.21
CA SER A 227 23.58 8.11 28.83
C SER A 227 23.46 6.76 28.11
N SER A 228 22.80 6.72 26.93
CA SER A 228 22.42 5.50 26.19
C SER A 228 21.47 4.58 26.95
N VAL A 229 20.81 5.08 27.99
CA VAL A 229 19.77 4.35 28.71
C VAL A 229 18.49 4.37 27.88
N LEU A 230 18.09 3.19 27.40
CA LEU A 230 16.80 2.98 26.78
C LEU A 230 15.73 2.82 27.87
N ILE A 231 14.67 3.61 27.75
CA ILE A 231 13.53 3.65 28.66
C ILE A 231 12.32 3.18 27.86
N ASP A 232 11.87 1.95 28.11
CA ASP A 232 10.63 1.44 27.52
C ASP A 232 9.47 1.75 28.46
N LEU A 233 8.54 2.57 28.00
CA LEU A 233 7.36 2.98 28.75
C LEU A 233 6.11 2.21 28.32
N THR A 234 6.16 1.45 27.23
CA THR A 234 4.99 0.80 26.60
C THR A 234 4.15 0.00 27.59
N ASN A 235 4.80 -0.89 28.36
CA ASN A 235 4.13 -1.76 29.32
C ASN A 235 3.56 -0.96 30.51
N ALA A 236 4.28 0.06 30.97
CA ALA A 236 3.84 0.95 32.05
C ALA A 236 2.63 1.80 31.63
N THR A 237 2.60 2.27 30.37
CA THR A 237 1.53 3.12 29.86
C THR A 237 0.25 2.34 29.54
N PHE A 238 0.34 1.23 28.81
CA PHE A 238 -0.84 0.62 28.20
C PHE A 238 -1.28 -0.70 28.84
N VAL A 239 -0.34 -1.51 29.31
CA VAL A 239 -0.62 -2.87 29.80
C VAL A 239 -0.88 -2.87 31.30
N THR A 240 0.05 -2.35 32.10
CA THR A 240 -0.09 -2.24 33.56
C THR A 240 -0.79 -0.95 33.99
N GLN A 241 -0.81 0.07 33.12
CA GLN A 241 -1.41 1.39 33.36
C GLN A 241 -0.97 2.02 34.69
N SER A 242 0.30 1.81 35.08
CA SER A 242 0.88 2.35 36.31
C SER A 242 1.34 3.81 36.18
N VAL A 243 1.05 4.44 35.05
CA VAL A 243 1.40 5.84 34.74
C VAL A 243 0.46 6.79 35.46
N ASP A 244 1.00 7.85 36.06
CA ASP A 244 0.21 8.92 36.66
C ASP A 244 -0.20 9.94 35.59
N ILE A 245 -1.51 10.08 35.38
CA ILE A 245 -2.12 10.98 34.39
C ILE A 245 -2.86 12.16 35.03
N SER A 246 -2.74 12.37 36.34
CA SER A 246 -3.56 13.34 37.08
C SER A 246 -3.34 14.80 36.64
N ALA A 247 -2.19 15.09 36.03
CA ALA A 247 -1.85 16.39 35.49
C ALA A 247 -2.36 16.63 34.05
N SER A 248 -3.06 15.65 33.46
CA SER A 248 -3.70 15.80 32.16
C SER A 248 -4.93 16.70 32.28
N ALA A 249 -5.12 17.61 31.32
CA ALA A 249 -6.19 18.58 31.34
C ALA A 249 -6.75 18.82 29.93
N CYS A 250 -8.04 19.06 29.83
CA CYS A 250 -8.70 19.37 28.57
C CYS A 250 -9.62 20.58 28.69
N SER A 251 -9.62 21.39 27.64
CA SER A 251 -10.56 22.48 27.40
C SER A 251 -11.06 22.41 25.95
N ASP A 252 -12.01 23.28 25.59
CA ASP A 252 -12.56 23.32 24.22
C ASP A 252 -11.53 23.68 23.14
N SER A 253 -10.44 24.34 23.54
CA SER A 253 -9.40 24.84 22.64
C SER A 253 -8.04 24.15 22.82
N ASN A 254 -7.71 23.65 24.02
CA ASN A 254 -6.40 23.09 24.34
C ASN A 254 -6.56 21.78 25.11
N ALA A 255 -5.69 20.83 24.83
CA ALA A 255 -5.61 19.58 25.57
C ALA A 255 -4.16 19.26 25.91
N THR A 256 -3.90 18.85 27.14
CA THR A 256 -2.59 18.43 27.62
C THR A 256 -2.69 17.02 28.17
N LEU A 257 -2.00 16.08 27.55
CA LEU A 257 -1.79 14.74 28.09
C LEU A 257 -0.47 14.74 28.86
N SER A 258 -0.51 14.57 30.18
CA SER A 258 0.69 14.42 31.00
C SER A 258 0.81 12.97 31.47
N LEU A 259 1.97 12.36 31.19
CA LEU A 259 2.32 11.00 31.56
C LEU A 259 3.50 11.04 32.52
N LYS A 260 3.25 10.79 33.81
CA LYS A 260 4.27 10.83 34.84
C LYS A 260 4.63 9.43 35.34
N TYR A 261 5.92 9.12 35.30
CA TYR A 261 6.50 7.84 35.71
C TYR A 261 7.39 8.04 36.93
N THR A 262 7.25 7.16 37.91
CA THR A 262 8.12 7.12 39.10
C THR A 262 9.16 6.02 38.92
N LYS A 263 10.44 6.39 39.05
CA LYS A 263 11.60 5.50 38.90
C LYS A 263 11.55 4.61 37.64
N PRO A 264 11.41 5.19 36.43
CA PRO A 264 11.28 4.40 35.19
C PRO A 264 12.52 3.54 34.91
N VAL A 265 13.71 4.02 35.26
CA VAL A 265 14.99 3.31 35.09
C VAL A 265 15.98 3.71 36.19
N SER A 266 17.02 2.90 36.40
CA SER A 266 18.12 3.24 37.31
C SER A 266 18.79 4.56 36.90
N GLY A 267 18.79 5.55 37.80
CA GLY A 267 19.37 6.88 37.56
C GLY A 267 18.38 7.97 37.17
N ILE A 268 17.08 7.65 37.03
CA ILE A 268 15.99 8.63 36.85
C ILE A 268 14.94 8.36 37.92
N ASN A 269 14.68 9.34 38.80
CA ASN A 269 13.72 9.21 39.88
C ASN A 269 12.29 9.55 39.44
N SER A 270 12.14 10.52 38.55
CA SER A 270 10.84 10.86 37.95
C SER A 270 11.00 11.31 36.51
N LEU A 271 10.07 10.90 35.65
CA LEU A 271 10.00 11.33 34.26
C LEU A 271 8.57 11.72 33.93
N GLU A 272 8.35 12.95 33.49
CA GLU A 272 7.04 13.43 33.03
C GLU A 272 7.13 13.79 31.55
N ILE A 273 6.20 13.26 30.75
CA ILE A 273 6.10 13.53 29.32
C ILE A 273 4.76 14.19 29.05
N ARG A 274 4.78 15.38 28.45
CA ARG A 274 3.58 16.17 28.16
C ARG A 274 3.39 16.31 26.66
N PHE A 275 2.19 15.97 26.18
CA PHE A 275 1.76 16.21 24.81
C PHE A 275 0.79 17.39 24.82
N LEU A 276 1.19 18.51 24.21
CA LEU A 276 0.41 19.73 24.17
C LEU A 276 -0.29 19.83 22.82
N MET A 277 -1.62 19.76 22.85
CA MET A 277 -2.49 19.76 21.69
C MET A 277 -3.41 20.98 21.69
N THR A 278 -3.75 21.46 20.51
CA THR A 278 -4.73 22.52 20.30
C THR A 278 -5.82 22.08 19.34
N ASN A 279 -7.00 22.67 19.51
CA ASN A 279 -8.17 22.47 18.68
C ASN A 279 -8.56 23.81 18.04
N LYS A 280 -8.18 24.01 16.77
CA LYS A 280 -8.34 25.29 16.07
C LYS A 280 -9.33 25.17 14.91
N PHE A 281 -10.18 26.18 14.74
CA PHE A 281 -11.07 26.27 13.59
C PHE A 281 -10.32 26.87 12.40
N TYR A 282 -10.31 26.17 11.27
CA TYR A 282 -9.69 26.63 10.03
C TYR A 282 -10.76 27.00 9.01
N GLU A 283 -10.90 28.30 8.74
CA GLU A 283 -11.91 28.84 7.81
C GLU A 283 -11.87 28.19 6.43
N GLY A 284 -10.67 27.95 5.87
CA GLY A 284 -10.51 27.34 4.56
C GLY A 284 -11.06 25.90 4.45
N SER A 285 -11.17 25.19 5.57
CA SER A 285 -11.80 23.87 5.63
C SER A 285 -13.20 23.88 6.25
N ALA A 286 -13.61 25.02 6.81
CA ALA A 286 -14.80 25.20 7.64
C ALA A 286 -14.94 24.14 8.77
N ARG A 287 -13.81 23.70 9.33
CA ARG A 287 -13.75 22.61 10.32
C ARG A 287 -12.73 22.89 11.42
N LYS A 288 -12.94 22.24 12.57
CA LYS A 288 -11.97 22.21 13.66
C LYS A 288 -10.92 21.14 13.41
N TRP A 289 -9.67 21.45 13.72
CA TRP A 289 -8.54 20.54 13.60
C TRP A 289 -7.84 20.41 14.95
N SER A 290 -7.61 19.18 15.36
CA SER A 290 -6.72 18.81 16.45
C SER A 290 -5.29 18.78 15.92
N THR A 291 -4.40 19.49 16.59
CA THR A 291 -2.97 19.59 16.26
C THR A 291 -2.15 19.32 17.51
N LEU A 292 -1.19 18.39 17.43
CA LEU A 292 -0.15 18.28 18.46
C LEU A 292 0.91 19.34 18.15
N ASP A 293 1.04 20.34 19.02
CA ASP A 293 1.95 21.48 18.80
C ASP A 293 3.35 21.20 19.35
N SER A 294 3.42 20.61 20.55
CA SER A 294 4.71 20.32 21.20
C SER A 294 4.66 19.12 22.12
N VAL A 295 5.84 18.49 22.29
CA VAL A 295 6.08 17.44 23.28
C VAL A 295 7.14 17.94 24.24
N GLU A 296 6.89 17.82 25.54
CA GLU A 296 7.80 18.24 26.59
C GLU A 296 8.20 17.03 27.43
N ILE A 297 9.46 16.96 27.83
CA ILE A 297 10.00 15.93 28.72
C ILE A 297 10.61 16.65 29.92
N VAL A 298 10.16 16.29 31.13
CA VAL A 298 10.69 16.78 32.40
C VAL A 298 11.31 15.61 33.15
N GLN A 299 12.64 15.59 33.24
CA GLN A 299 13.38 14.60 34.02
C GLN A 299 13.75 15.18 35.39
N ASP A 300 13.38 14.45 36.45
CA ASP A 300 13.69 14.75 37.86
C ASP A 300 13.27 16.15 38.34
N GLY A 301 12.37 16.82 37.62
CA GLY A 301 11.90 18.18 37.91
C GLY A 301 12.78 19.30 37.38
N ASP A 302 14.06 19.02 37.08
CA ASP A 302 15.06 20.04 36.76
C ASP A 302 15.41 20.12 35.28
N LYS A 303 15.39 18.98 34.57
CA LYS A 303 15.76 18.94 33.15
C LYS A 303 14.52 19.02 32.28
N PHE A 304 14.42 20.07 31.49
CA PHE A 304 13.29 20.34 30.62
C PHE A 304 13.72 20.28 29.15
N ALA A 305 13.23 19.29 28.41
CA ALA A 305 13.39 19.16 26.96
C ALA A 305 12.07 19.49 26.25
N LYS A 306 12.13 20.29 25.19
CA LYS A 306 10.95 20.66 24.38
C LYS A 306 11.17 20.31 22.92
N PHE A 307 10.16 19.70 22.31
CA PHE A 307 10.11 19.36 20.90
C PHE A 307 8.93 20.07 20.22
N ASN A 308 9.17 20.69 19.07
CA ASN A 308 8.13 21.19 18.19
C ASN A 308 7.72 20.08 17.23
N VAL A 309 6.44 20.01 16.88
CA VAL A 309 5.88 18.95 16.05
C VAL A 309 5.44 19.52 14.70
N SER A 310 5.82 18.88 13.60
CA SER A 310 5.62 19.45 12.26
C SER A 310 4.41 18.91 11.49
N ALA A 311 3.89 17.73 11.83
CA ALA A 311 2.98 16.99 10.94
C ALA A 311 1.94 16.11 11.65
N ILE A 312 1.62 16.38 12.92
CA ILE A 312 0.64 15.60 13.67
C ILE A 312 -0.63 16.44 13.82
N SER A 313 -1.55 16.24 12.87
CA SER A 313 -2.83 16.94 12.84
C SER A 313 -3.94 16.13 12.17
N ALA A 314 -5.16 16.28 12.65
CA ALA A 314 -6.35 15.66 12.09
C ALA A 314 -7.58 16.57 12.28
N PRO A 315 -8.61 16.51 11.42
CA PRO A 315 -9.89 17.13 11.73
C PRO A 315 -10.43 16.54 13.03
N ALA A 316 -11.04 17.37 13.89
CA ALA A 316 -11.40 17.00 15.26
C ALA A 316 -12.39 15.83 15.37
N GLU A 317 -13.07 15.46 14.27
CA GLU A 317 -13.95 14.29 14.20
C GLU A 317 -13.22 12.96 13.97
N TYR A 318 -11.91 13.01 13.66
CA TYR A 318 -11.07 11.87 13.33
C TYR A 318 -9.83 11.82 14.23
N SER A 319 -9.25 10.63 14.37
CA SER A 319 -7.95 10.43 15.04
C SER A 319 -6.80 10.58 14.05
N PHE A 320 -5.65 11.04 14.52
CA PHE A 320 -4.40 10.96 13.77
C PHE A 320 -3.77 9.57 13.95
N HIS A 321 -3.26 8.97 12.87
CA HIS A 321 -2.51 7.72 12.94
C HIS A 321 -1.20 7.83 12.15
N CYS A 322 -0.10 7.36 12.74
CA CYS A 322 1.20 7.29 12.08
C CYS A 322 2.04 6.11 12.55
N GLN A 323 2.65 5.39 11.60
CA GLN A 323 3.45 4.21 11.90
C GLN A 323 4.70 4.54 12.73
N LEU A 324 5.36 5.67 12.47
CA LEU A 324 6.61 6.05 13.13
C LEU A 324 6.61 7.55 13.47
N VAL A 325 6.74 7.85 14.76
CA VAL A 325 6.87 9.21 15.30
C VAL A 325 8.09 9.30 16.20
N GLY A 326 8.88 10.36 16.10
CA GLY A 326 10.09 10.50 16.90
C GLY A 326 11.08 11.55 16.42
N THR A 327 12.30 11.52 16.94
CA THR A 327 13.34 12.53 16.67
C THR A 327 14.12 12.31 15.37
N SER A 328 14.08 11.10 14.81
CA SER A 328 14.78 10.74 13.58
C SER A 328 14.28 11.54 12.37
N ASN A 329 15.21 11.95 11.51
CA ASN A 329 14.90 12.62 10.24
C ASN A 329 14.22 11.69 9.22
N LEU A 330 14.28 10.38 9.44
CA LEU A 330 13.66 9.38 8.59
C LEU A 330 12.17 9.16 8.94
N TYR A 331 11.69 9.71 10.06
CA TYR A 331 10.32 9.50 10.51
C TYR A 331 9.36 10.52 9.87
N PRO A 332 8.20 10.06 9.37
CA PRO A 332 7.24 10.93 8.68
C PRO A 332 6.64 12.00 9.59
N ALA A 333 6.40 11.67 10.86
CA ALA A 333 6.00 12.64 11.88
C ALA A 333 7.17 12.87 12.85
N ARG A 334 7.75 14.07 12.78
CA ARG A 334 9.01 14.39 13.44
C ARG A 334 8.81 15.28 14.67
N LEU A 335 9.51 14.91 15.74
CA LEU A 335 9.71 15.72 16.94
C LEU A 335 11.02 16.49 16.78
N VAL A 336 10.92 17.80 16.56
CA VAL A 336 12.07 18.67 16.29
C VAL A 336 12.55 19.30 17.60
N PRO A 337 13.79 19.07 18.04
CA PRO A 337 14.31 19.70 19.26
C PRO A 337 14.20 21.23 19.21
N SER A 338 13.55 21.83 20.20
CA SER A 338 13.36 23.28 20.32
C SER A 338 14.33 23.94 21.31
N ASN A 339 15.02 23.17 22.15
CA ASN A 339 16.03 23.64 23.09
C ASN A 339 17.23 22.68 23.15
N ASP A 340 18.30 23.10 23.82
CA ASP A 340 19.53 22.30 23.89
C ASP A 340 19.34 20.99 24.66
N GLU A 341 18.53 20.99 25.71
CA GLU A 341 18.22 19.78 26.47
C GLU A 341 17.46 18.75 25.61
N ALA A 342 16.61 19.15 24.68
CA ALA A 342 15.93 18.21 23.77
C ALA A 342 16.89 17.45 22.84
N LYS A 343 18.11 17.95 22.61
CA LYS A 343 19.13 17.23 21.82
C LYS A 343 19.71 16.02 22.59
N ASN A 344 19.48 15.96 23.89
CA ASN A 344 19.91 14.86 24.78
C ASN A 344 18.94 13.68 24.80
N TRP A 345 17.85 13.75 24.03
CA TRP A 345 16.76 12.79 24.06
C TRP A 345 16.42 12.33 22.65
N ASP A 346 16.40 11.02 22.45
CA ASP A 346 15.74 10.42 21.30
C ASP A 346 14.41 9.81 21.73
N VAL A 347 13.38 10.04 20.92
CA VAL A 347 12.02 9.55 21.18
C VAL A 347 11.62 8.64 20.03
N PHE A 348 11.06 7.48 20.38
CA PHE A 348 10.63 6.45 19.45
C PHE A 348 9.21 6.00 19.79
N ILE A 349 8.27 6.29 18.89
CA ILE A 349 6.87 5.89 19.02
C ILE A 349 6.47 5.15 17.75
N SER A 350 5.95 3.93 17.91
CA SER A 350 5.46 3.12 16.79
C SER A 350 3.96 2.96 16.85
N LYS A 351 3.30 3.08 15.69
CA LYS A 351 1.83 3.04 15.52
C LYS A 351 1.10 4.01 16.46
N LEU A 352 1.55 5.26 16.49
CA LEU A 352 0.88 6.31 17.27
C LEU A 352 -0.54 6.50 16.73
N GLN A 353 -1.52 6.48 17.62
CA GLN A 353 -2.87 6.95 17.36
C GLN A 353 -3.36 7.83 18.50
N VAL A 354 -3.84 9.03 18.17
CA VAL A 354 -4.30 10.05 19.14
C VAL A 354 -5.47 10.86 18.60
#